data_AF-A0A345ZIP1-F1
#
_entry.id   AF-A0A345ZIP1-F1
#
_cell.length_a   1.000
_cell.length_b   1.000
_cell.length_c   1.000
_cell.angle_alpha   90.00
_cell.angle_beta   90.00
_cell.angle_gamma   90.00
#
_symmetry.space_group_name_H-M   'P 1'
#
loop_
_entity.id
_entity.type
_entity.pdbx_description
1 polymer ?
#
loop_
_entity_poly.entity_id
_entity_poly.type
_entity_poly.pdbx_seq_one_letter_code
_entity_poly.pdbx_strand_id
1 'polypeptide(L)'
;MSDLNASSPAPPRRGNGTRYLFMALLGLVVGVVASVMIMNALDARKDKYPEAVMHVMAAHMHALKDSVTQNRCAATDVIPNLQAIRTMSNDIEPAFKDMRDDEKFGKYASDLRAAVDASLATPPLNCPGVQAAAAKLGEACENCHKYVHQ
;
A
#
# COMPACT_ATOMS: atom_id res chain seq x y z
N MET A 1 -83.82 -36.19 20.20
CA MET A 1 -82.76 -35.43 20.91
C MET A 1 -81.48 -36.21 20.80
N SER A 2 -80.49 -35.61 20.13
CA SER A 2 -79.03 -35.81 20.27
C SER A 2 -78.38 -35.38 18.96
N ASP A 3 -78.11 -34.08 18.90
CA ASP A 3 -77.53 -33.37 17.76
C ASP A 3 -76.10 -33.81 17.45
N LEU A 4 -75.81 -33.93 16.15
CA LEU A 4 -74.49 -34.17 15.59
C LEU A 4 -73.64 -32.91 15.71
N ASN A 5 -72.60 -32.92 16.55
CA ASN A 5 -71.62 -31.85 16.61
C ASN A 5 -70.34 -32.25 15.85
N ALA A 6 -70.25 -31.88 14.57
CA ALA A 6 -69.07 -32.08 13.75
C ALA A 6 -68.16 -30.85 13.85
N SER A 7 -67.02 -30.99 14.53
CA SER A 7 -65.99 -29.95 14.64
C SER A 7 -65.28 -29.73 13.30
N SER A 8 -65.28 -28.50 12.79
CA SER A 8 -64.55 -28.12 11.56
C SER A 8 -63.02 -28.04 11.79
N PRO A 9 -62.17 -28.37 10.79
CA PRO A 9 -60.73 -28.34 10.96
C PRO A 9 -60.20 -26.89 10.93
N ALA A 10 -59.31 -26.57 11.87
CA ALA A 10 -58.68 -25.25 11.96
C ALA A 10 -57.71 -24.99 10.79
N PRO A 11 -57.63 -23.76 10.25
CA PRO A 11 -56.79 -23.45 9.11
C PRO A 11 -55.30 -23.50 9.47
N PRO A 12 -54.41 -23.88 8.53
CA PRO A 12 -52.98 -23.96 8.78
C PRO A 12 -52.39 -22.58 9.06
N ARG A 13 -51.71 -22.44 10.20
CA ARG A 13 -51.00 -21.20 10.59
C ARG A 13 -49.81 -20.98 9.65
N ARG A 14 -49.91 -20.02 8.73
CA ARG A 14 -48.76 -19.53 7.94
C ARG A 14 -47.80 -18.78 8.87
N GLY A 15 -46.67 -19.39 9.21
CA GLY A 15 -45.65 -18.78 10.05
C GLY A 15 -44.89 -17.68 9.31
N ASN A 16 -44.76 -16.50 9.92
CA ASN A 16 -44.00 -15.37 9.38
C ASN A 16 -42.47 -15.55 9.47
N GLY A 17 -41.98 -16.72 9.91
CA GLY A 17 -40.55 -16.98 10.14
C GLY A 17 -39.66 -16.72 8.92
N THR A 18 -40.11 -17.11 7.73
CA THR A 18 -39.37 -16.84 6.48
C THR A 18 -39.25 -15.33 6.18
N ARG A 19 -40.26 -14.53 6.53
CA ARG A 19 -40.23 -13.07 6.34
C ARG A 19 -39.26 -12.41 7.31
N TYR A 20 -39.25 -12.83 8.57
CA TYR A 20 -38.32 -12.31 9.56
C TYR A 20 -36.87 -12.72 9.26
N LEU A 21 -36.63 -13.96 8.82
CA LEU A 21 -35.29 -14.41 8.39
C LEU A 21 -34.80 -13.63 7.17
N PHE A 22 -35.67 -13.37 6.20
CA PHE A 22 -35.33 -12.55 5.04
C PHE A 22 -34.99 -11.10 5.42
N MET A 23 -35.78 -10.46 6.30
CA MET A 23 -35.44 -9.11 6.79
C MET A 23 -34.16 -9.08 7.61
N ALA A 24 -33.88 -10.12 8.41
CA ALA A 24 -32.64 -10.22 9.17
C ALA A 24 -31.43 -10.34 8.24
N LEU A 25 -31.50 -11.19 7.20
CA LEU A 25 -30.45 -11.31 6.20
C LEU A 25 -30.26 -10.00 5.40
N LEU A 26 -31.36 -9.36 5.00
CA LEU A 26 -31.30 -8.09 4.29
C LEU A 26 -30.64 -7.00 5.16
N GLY A 27 -31.03 -6.91 6.44
CA GLY A 27 -30.42 -5.99 7.39
C GLY A 27 -28.93 -6.25 7.60
N LEU A 28 -28.53 -7.53 7.66
CA LEU A 28 -27.12 -7.91 7.77
C LEU A 28 -26.32 -7.51 6.53
N VAL A 29 -26.85 -7.77 5.32
CA VAL A 29 -26.19 -7.37 4.06
C VAL A 29 -26.06 -5.85 3.98
N VAL A 30 -27.14 -5.10 4.24
CA VAL A 30 -27.11 -3.63 4.24
C VAL A 30 -26.13 -3.10 5.29
N GLY A 31 -26.12 -3.69 6.48
CA GLY A 31 -25.18 -3.34 7.54
C GLY A 31 -23.72 -3.52 7.12
N VAL A 32 -23.37 -4.67 6.53
CA VAL A 32 -22.01 -4.94 6.04
C VAL A 32 -21.61 -3.94 4.96
N VAL A 33 -22.47 -3.69 3.97
CA VAL A 33 -22.18 -2.72 2.90
C VAL A 33 -21.98 -1.32 3.47
N ALA A 34 -22.85 -0.88 4.39
CA ALA A 34 -22.73 0.41 5.05
C ALA A 34 -21.42 0.53 5.83
N SER A 35 -21.03 -0.51 6.58
CA SER A 35 -19.77 -0.54 7.32
C SER A 35 -18.56 -0.41 6.39
N VAL A 36 -18.51 -1.15 5.28
CA VAL A 36 -17.41 -1.08 4.31
C VAL A 36 -17.34 0.31 3.66
N MET A 37 -18.49 0.91 3.31
CA MET A 37 -18.53 2.25 2.72
C MET A 37 -18.03 3.32 3.69
N ILE A 38 -18.38 3.22 4.98
CA ILE A 38 -17.84 4.11 6.02
C ILE A 38 -16.33 3.92 6.16
N MET A 39 -15.85 2.68 6.23
CA MET A 39 -14.41 2.39 6.32
C MET A 39 -13.65 2.95 5.11
N ASN A 40 -14.16 2.74 3.89
CA ASN A 40 -13.56 3.27 2.67
C ASN A 40 -13.57 4.80 2.65
N ALA A 41 -14.65 5.45 3.11
CA ALA A 41 -14.72 6.91 3.19
C ALA A 41 -13.72 7.49 4.19
N LEU A 42 -13.45 6.78 5.29
CA LEU A 42 -12.42 7.17 6.25
C LEU A 42 -11.01 6.94 5.69
N ASP A 43 -10.77 5.82 5.00
CA ASP A 43 -9.45 5.51 4.44
C ASP A 43 -9.09 6.44 3.26
N ALA A 44 -10.08 6.84 2.45
CA ALA A 44 -9.91 7.82 1.37
C ALA A 44 -9.55 9.22 1.87
N ARG A 45 -9.79 9.54 3.15
CA ARG A 45 -9.36 10.81 3.76
C ARG A 45 -7.92 10.79 4.23
N LYS A 46 -7.28 9.62 4.34
CA LYS A 46 -5.87 9.53 4.74
C LYS A 46 -4.99 9.91 3.56
N ASP A 47 -3.95 10.70 3.82
CA ASP A 47 -2.94 11.01 2.81
C ASP A 47 -2.11 9.75 2.53
N LYS A 48 -2.34 9.10 1.39
CA LYS A 48 -1.61 7.90 0.96
C LYS A 48 -0.29 8.25 0.26
N TYR A 49 0.01 9.54 0.08
CA TYR A 49 1.13 9.98 -0.71
C TYR A 49 2.51 9.51 -0.17
N PRO A 50 2.83 9.62 1.13
CA PRO A 50 4.11 9.11 1.65
C PRO A 50 4.29 7.61 1.44
N GLU A 51 3.24 6.83 1.65
CA GLU A 51 3.26 5.38 1.43
C GLU A 51 3.47 5.05 -0.05
N ALA A 52 2.76 5.74 -0.95
CA ALA A 52 2.88 5.53 -2.39
C ALA A 52 4.29 5.86 -2.91
N VAL A 53 4.90 6.97 -2.47
CA VAL A 53 6.28 7.33 -2.85
C VAL A 53 7.24 6.23 -2.43
N MET A 54 7.18 5.80 -1.16
CA MET A 54 8.07 4.75 -0.65
C MET A 54 7.84 3.40 -1.33
N HIS A 55 6.59 3.07 -1.67
CA HIS A 55 6.26 1.82 -2.34
C HIS A 55 6.84 1.75 -3.76
N VAL A 56 6.72 2.83 -4.54
CA VAL A 56 7.29 2.90 -5.89
C VAL A 56 8.82 2.88 -5.85
N MET A 57 9.43 3.62 -4.91
CA MET A 57 10.88 3.59 -4.72
C MET A 57 11.38 2.18 -4.36
N ALA A 58 10.67 1.47 -3.48
CA ALA A 58 10.99 0.10 -3.11
C ALA A 58 10.92 -0.86 -4.31
N ALA A 59 9.93 -0.69 -5.21
CA ALA A 59 9.82 -1.48 -6.43
C ALA A 59 11.05 -1.32 -7.34
N HIS A 60 11.52 -0.08 -7.56
CA HIS A 60 12.72 0.16 -8.34
C HIS A 60 14.00 -0.34 -7.66
N MET A 61 14.08 -0.24 -6.33
CA MET A 61 15.19 -0.86 -5.56
C MET A 61 15.20 -2.38 -5.67
N HIS A 62 14.04 -3.03 -5.70
CA HIS A 62 13.92 -4.46 -5.94
C HIS A 62 14.37 -4.82 -7.36
N ALA A 63 13.92 -4.07 -8.37
CA ALA A 63 14.32 -4.28 -9.76
C ALA A 63 15.86 -4.20 -9.97
N LEU A 64 16.56 -3.33 -9.22
CA LEU A 64 18.03 -3.30 -9.22
C LEU A 64 18.64 -4.58 -8.66
N LYS A 65 18.09 -5.13 -7.57
CA LYS A 65 18.53 -6.40 -6.99
C LYS A 65 18.23 -7.57 -7.93
N ASP A 66 17.07 -7.59 -8.56
CA ASP A 66 16.68 -8.59 -9.54
C ASP A 66 17.58 -8.58 -10.76
N SER A 67 18.00 -7.39 -11.20
CA SER A 67 18.97 -7.23 -12.29
C SER A 67 20.30 -7.94 -11.95
N VAL A 68 20.75 -7.88 -10.70
CA VAL A 68 21.95 -8.61 -10.24
C VAL A 68 21.72 -10.12 -10.20
N THR A 69 20.61 -10.58 -9.62
CA THR A 69 20.32 -12.03 -9.51
C THR A 69 20.11 -12.68 -10.88
N GLN A 70 19.59 -11.94 -11.85
CA GLN A 70 19.38 -12.37 -13.22
C GLN A 70 20.60 -12.16 -14.13
N ASN A 71 21.70 -11.61 -13.60
CA ASN A 71 22.90 -11.25 -14.36
C ASN A 71 22.61 -10.28 -15.54
N ARG A 72 21.61 -9.41 -15.38
CA ARG A 72 21.15 -8.39 -16.34
C ARG A 72 21.55 -7.00 -15.87
N CYS A 73 22.84 -6.71 -15.91
CA CYS A 73 23.41 -5.49 -15.33
C CYS A 73 23.90 -4.52 -16.39
N ALA A 74 23.30 -4.55 -17.58
CA ALA A 74 23.59 -3.57 -18.61
C ALA A 74 23.01 -2.20 -18.20
N ALA A 75 23.60 -1.14 -18.74
CA ALA A 75 23.13 0.23 -18.51
C ALA A 75 21.62 0.38 -18.79
N THR A 76 21.11 -0.31 -19.82
CA THR A 76 19.68 -0.31 -20.19
C THR A 76 18.76 -0.95 -19.17
N ASP A 77 19.26 -1.87 -18.34
CA ASP A 77 18.48 -2.55 -17.31
C ASP A 77 18.46 -1.72 -16.00
N VAL A 78 19.52 -0.96 -15.76
CA VAL A 78 19.80 -0.34 -14.45
C VAL A 78 19.46 1.14 -14.41
N ILE A 79 19.84 1.90 -15.44
CA ILE A 79 19.68 3.36 -15.46
C ILE A 79 18.22 3.79 -15.29
N PRO A 80 17.21 3.17 -15.94
CA PRO A 80 15.82 3.58 -15.75
C PRO A 80 15.35 3.47 -14.29
N ASN A 81 15.81 2.44 -13.57
CA ASN A 81 15.47 2.26 -12.16
C ASN A 81 16.13 3.33 -11.28
N LEU A 82 17.40 3.66 -11.54
CA LEU A 82 18.11 4.76 -10.84
C LEU A 82 17.46 6.12 -11.12
N GLN A 83 17.04 6.38 -12.36
CA GLN A 83 16.33 7.62 -12.73
C GLN A 83 14.98 7.73 -12.02
N ALA A 84 14.22 6.64 -11.97
CA ALA A 84 12.94 6.61 -11.25
C ALA A 84 13.14 6.91 -9.76
N ILE A 85 14.12 6.27 -9.10
CA ILE A 85 14.46 6.55 -7.70
C ILE A 85 14.84 8.03 -7.53
N ARG A 86 15.65 8.58 -8.44
CA ARG A 86 16.07 9.98 -8.39
C ARG A 86 14.89 10.95 -8.51
N THR A 87 13.96 10.68 -9.41
CA THR A 87 12.74 11.49 -9.58
C THR A 87 11.90 11.42 -8.30
N MET A 88 11.60 10.23 -7.82
CA MET A 88 10.80 10.02 -6.61
C MET A 88 11.47 10.59 -5.35
N SER A 89 12.80 10.69 -5.32
CA SER A 89 13.51 11.28 -4.18
C SER A 89 13.24 12.77 -3.99
N ASN A 90 12.74 13.48 -5.01
CA ASN A 90 12.28 14.87 -4.85
C ASN A 90 10.88 14.95 -4.22
N ASP A 91 10.15 13.84 -4.19
CA ASP A 91 8.79 13.77 -3.64
C ASP A 91 8.77 13.42 -2.15
N ILE A 92 9.93 13.12 -1.55
CA ILE A 92 10.06 12.75 -0.14
C ILE A 92 9.60 13.91 0.75
N GLU A 93 10.22 15.08 0.65
CA GLU A 93 9.88 16.21 1.51
C GLU A 93 8.45 16.74 1.30
N PRO A 94 7.91 16.81 0.05
CA PRO A 94 6.49 17.12 -0.17
C PRO A 94 5.52 16.07 0.36
N ALA A 95 5.88 14.78 0.35
CA ALA A 95 5.02 13.71 0.83
C ALA A 95 4.95 13.67 2.36
N PHE A 96 6.07 13.90 3.04
CA PHE A 96 6.16 13.89 4.50
C PHE A 96 6.01 15.31 5.08
N LYS A 97 4.86 15.95 4.84
CA LYS A 97 4.58 17.35 5.22
C LYS A 97 4.89 17.67 6.69
N ASP A 98 4.56 16.75 7.59
CA ASP A 98 4.75 16.91 9.03
C ASP A 98 6.23 16.85 9.46
N MET A 99 7.11 16.32 8.62
CA MET A 99 8.55 16.19 8.87
C MET A 99 9.39 17.14 8.02
N ARG A 100 8.76 17.92 7.14
CA ARG A 100 9.45 18.73 6.13
C ARG A 100 10.43 19.74 6.74
N ASP A 101 10.09 20.29 7.90
CA ASP A 101 10.89 21.30 8.58
C ASP A 101 11.89 20.67 9.59
N ASP A 102 11.96 19.34 9.67
CA ASP A 102 12.95 18.62 10.47
C ASP A 102 14.30 18.53 9.72
N GLU A 103 15.34 19.12 10.30
CA GLU A 103 16.68 19.18 9.70
C GLU A 103 17.32 17.80 9.48
N LYS A 104 17.09 16.84 10.38
CA LYS A 104 17.63 15.48 10.25
C LYS A 104 16.90 14.72 9.15
N PHE A 105 15.58 14.85 9.08
CA PHE A 105 14.79 14.29 7.99
C PHE A 105 15.25 14.83 6.63
N GLY A 106 15.34 16.16 6.50
CA GLY A 106 15.82 16.82 5.28
C GLY A 106 17.23 16.40 4.90
N LYS A 107 18.12 16.19 5.89
CA LYS A 107 19.46 15.65 5.66
C LYS A 107 19.42 14.24 5.08
N TYR A 108 18.66 13.31 5.67
CA TYR A 108 18.61 11.93 5.16
C TYR A 108 17.98 11.85 3.76
N ALA A 109 16.93 12.64 3.50
CA ALA A 109 16.36 12.75 2.15
C ALA A 109 17.41 13.29 1.15
N SER A 110 18.23 14.26 1.57
CA SER A 110 19.31 14.79 0.74
C SER A 110 20.46 13.82 0.51
N ASP A 111 20.83 13.04 1.52
CA ASP A 111 21.88 12.03 1.41
C ASP A 111 21.46 10.94 0.42
N LEU A 112 20.18 10.54 0.39
CA LEU A 112 19.63 9.62 -0.62
C LEU A 112 19.72 10.21 -2.03
N ARG A 113 19.27 11.47 -2.22
CA ARG A 113 19.37 12.20 -3.50
C ARG A 113 20.82 12.22 -3.99
N ALA A 114 21.76 12.55 -3.13
CA ALA A 114 23.18 12.58 -3.46
C ALA A 114 23.72 11.19 -3.85
N ALA A 115 23.32 10.12 -3.15
CA ALA A 115 23.76 8.76 -3.46
C ALA A 115 23.27 8.27 -4.83
N VAL A 116 22.01 8.55 -5.19
CA VAL A 116 21.49 8.19 -6.50
C VAL A 116 22.06 9.08 -7.61
N ASP A 117 22.27 10.39 -7.35
CA ASP A 117 22.95 11.29 -8.29
C ASP A 117 24.39 10.82 -8.60
N ALA A 118 25.13 10.38 -7.59
CA ALA A 118 26.47 9.82 -7.78
C ALA A 118 26.44 8.55 -8.64
N SER A 119 25.43 7.68 -8.46
CA SER A 119 25.25 6.46 -9.23
C SER A 119 24.87 6.75 -10.69
N LEU A 120 24.11 7.83 -10.94
CA LEU A 120 23.76 8.28 -12.29
C LEU A 120 24.93 8.98 -12.99
N ALA A 121 25.76 9.72 -12.24
CA ALA A 121 26.94 10.39 -12.79
C ALA A 121 28.03 9.39 -13.21
N THR A 122 28.13 8.24 -12.52
CA THR A 122 29.02 7.13 -12.88
C THR A 122 28.22 5.83 -12.94
N PRO A 123 27.46 5.59 -14.02
CA PRO A 123 26.56 4.45 -14.13
C PRO A 123 27.28 3.11 -13.94
N PRO A 124 26.75 2.19 -13.12
CA PRO A 124 27.31 0.85 -13.02
C PRO A 124 27.12 0.09 -14.34
N LEU A 125 28.21 -0.48 -14.86
CA LEU A 125 28.24 -1.18 -16.16
C LEU A 125 28.38 -2.71 -16.01
N ASN A 126 28.32 -3.21 -14.79
CA ASN A 126 28.44 -4.63 -14.47
C ASN A 126 27.75 -4.96 -13.14
N CYS A 127 27.47 -6.25 -12.89
CA CYS A 127 26.73 -6.67 -11.70
C CYS A 127 27.41 -6.32 -10.36
N PRO A 128 28.74 -6.42 -10.19
CA PRO A 128 29.40 -5.94 -8.97
C PRO A 128 29.15 -4.45 -8.72
N GLY A 129 29.20 -3.62 -9.78
CA GLY A 129 28.90 -2.19 -9.69
C GLY A 129 27.45 -1.93 -9.32
N VAL A 130 26.50 -2.66 -9.92
CA VAL A 130 25.07 -2.54 -9.59
C VAL A 130 24.82 -2.96 -8.14
N GLN A 131 25.44 -4.05 -7.68
CA GLN A 131 25.33 -4.53 -6.31
C GLN A 131 25.87 -3.49 -5.31
N ALA A 132 27.02 -2.89 -5.60
CA ALA A 132 27.59 -1.82 -4.77
C ALA A 132 26.69 -0.56 -4.75
N ALA A 133 26.12 -0.17 -5.88
CA ALA A 133 25.18 0.95 -5.96
C ALA A 133 23.90 0.65 -5.15
N ALA A 134 23.31 -0.53 -5.33
CA ALA A 134 22.12 -0.96 -4.60
C ALA A 134 22.36 -1.04 -3.08
N ALA A 135 23.55 -1.44 -2.64
CA ALA A 135 23.92 -1.44 -1.23
C ALA A 135 23.99 -0.01 -0.65
N LYS A 136 24.67 0.92 -1.34
CA LYS A 136 24.76 2.33 -0.91
C LYS A 136 23.40 3.02 -0.86
N LEU A 137 22.56 2.81 -1.87
CA LEU A 137 21.20 3.34 -1.86
C LEU A 137 20.36 2.71 -0.75
N GLY A 138 20.49 1.40 -0.53
CA GLY A 138 19.82 0.69 0.55
C GLY A 138 20.18 1.23 1.94
N GLU A 139 21.46 1.55 2.16
CA GLU A 139 21.93 2.19 3.40
C GLU A 139 21.32 3.57 3.61
N ALA A 140 21.25 4.40 2.55
CA ALA A 140 20.59 5.71 2.62
C ALA A 140 19.10 5.59 2.95
N CYS A 141 18.40 4.63 2.34
CA CYS A 141 17.00 4.32 2.66
C CYS A 141 16.85 3.89 4.13
N GLU A 142 17.70 2.98 4.61
CA GLU A 142 17.65 2.45 5.98
C GLU A 142 17.93 3.54 7.03
N ASN A 143 18.89 4.43 6.77
CA ASN A 143 19.21 5.54 7.66
C ASN A 143 18.01 6.48 7.87
N CYS A 144 17.28 6.78 6.80
CA CYS A 144 16.04 7.55 6.90
C CYS A 144 14.96 6.78 7.68
N HIS A 145 14.69 5.52 7.32
CA HIS A 145 13.65 4.72 7.98
C HIS A 145 13.92 4.45 9.46
N LYS A 146 15.18 4.22 9.84
CA LYS A 146 15.57 4.11 11.25
C LYS A 146 15.24 5.38 12.03
N TYR A 147 15.44 6.54 11.42
CA TYR A 147 15.16 7.82 12.06
C TYR A 147 13.65 8.10 12.17
N VAL A 148 12.87 7.80 11.12
CA VAL A 148 11.41 8.03 11.10
C VAL A 148 10.64 7.08 12.04
N HIS A 149 11.20 5.90 12.35
CA HIS A 149 10.60 4.92 13.26
C HIS A 149 11.22 4.87 14.67
N GLN A 150 12.12 5.81 15.00
CA GLN A 150 12.61 6.02 16.36
C GLN A 150 11.61 6.84 17.18
#